data_AF-A0A060CAN8-F1
#
_entry.id   AF-A0A060CAN8-F1
#
_cell.length_a   1.000
_cell.length_b   1.000
_cell.length_c   1.000
_cell.angle_alpha   90.00
_cell.angle_beta   90.00
_cell.angle_gamma   90.00
#
_symmetry.space_group_name_H-M   'P 1'
#
loop_
_entity.id
_entity.type
_entity.pdbx_description
1 polymer ?
#
loop_
_entity_poly.entity_id
_entity_poly.type
_entity_poly.pdbx_seq_one_letter_code
_entity_poly.pdbx_strand_id
1 'polypeptide(L)'
;QAYLESGFDSLALSGDGDMGLMQIRPATWSEWAPTVEASDPFDSYSNVLVGAAYLNYLRAQLSARGLPQAQWMLVAYNWGPDKVFDHLERRGGRGRRLDPARRH
;
A
#
# COMPACT_ATOMS: atom_id res chain seq x y z
N GLN A 1 -13.87 -3.46 19.80
CA GLN A 1 -12.62 -4.02 20.36
C GLN A 1 -11.74 -4.53 19.22
N ALA A 2 -10.43 -4.29 19.34
CA ALA A 2 -9.31 -4.81 18.54
C ALA A 2 -9.18 -4.40 17.05
N TYR A 3 -8.72 -3.17 16.80
CA TYR A 3 -7.93 -2.86 15.59
C TYR A 3 -6.69 -2.04 15.95
N LEU A 4 -6.05 -2.44 17.06
CA LEU A 4 -4.72 -2.00 17.49
C LEU A 4 -3.91 -3.20 18.04
N GLU A 5 -4.30 -4.42 17.68
CA GLU A 5 -3.66 -5.68 18.12
C GLU A 5 -2.94 -6.36 16.95
N SER A 6 -2.16 -5.59 16.22
CA SER A 6 -0.89 -6.09 15.72
C SER A 6 -0.07 -4.84 15.58
N GLY A 7 0.94 -4.72 16.44
CA GLY A 7 1.86 -3.61 16.43
C GLY A 7 2.19 -3.25 15.00
N PHE A 8 2.29 -1.95 14.76
CA PHE A 8 3.20 -1.42 13.75
C PHE A 8 4.53 -2.15 13.95
N ASP A 9 4.66 -3.34 13.36
CA ASP A 9 5.87 -4.12 13.32
C ASP A 9 6.74 -3.47 12.25
N SER A 10 7.07 -2.22 12.56
CA SER A 10 8.04 -1.37 11.92
C SER A 10 9.45 -1.96 12.02
N LEU A 11 9.60 -3.09 12.71
CA LEU A 11 10.83 -3.87 12.84
C LEU A 11 11.02 -4.90 11.72
N ALA A 12 9.99 -5.21 10.90
CA ALA A 12 10.18 -6.02 9.70
C ALA A 12 10.78 -5.23 8.51
N LEU A 13 10.97 -3.91 8.66
CA LEU A 13 11.33 -2.97 7.59
C LEU A 13 12.81 -2.72 7.35
N SER A 14 13.73 -3.47 7.95
CA SER A 14 15.16 -3.22 7.65
C SER A 14 15.98 -4.50 7.60
N GLY A 15 15.47 -5.49 6.85
CA GLY A 15 16.19 -6.72 6.50
C GLY A 15 16.37 -6.96 5.00
N ASP A 16 15.54 -6.35 4.15
CA ASP A 16 15.35 -6.80 2.76
C ASP A 16 16.08 -5.98 1.68
N GLY A 17 16.93 -5.03 2.06
CA GLY A 17 17.68 -4.23 1.08
C GLY A 17 16.87 -3.09 0.44
N ASP A 18 15.99 -2.46 1.22
CA ASP A 18 15.28 -1.24 0.80
C ASP A 18 16.26 -0.11 0.43
N MET A 19 15.92 0.65 -0.60
CA MET A 19 16.88 1.52 -1.28
C MET A 19 16.58 3.00 -1.09
N GLY A 20 17.63 3.75 -0.75
CA GLY A 20 17.63 5.21 -0.68
C GLY A 20 16.70 5.84 0.36
N LEU A 21 16.48 7.14 0.23
CA LEU A 21 15.83 8.00 1.24
C LEU A 21 14.45 7.53 1.68
N MET A 22 13.60 7.13 0.73
CA MET A 22 12.23 6.69 0.97
C MET A 22 12.13 5.19 1.23
N GLN A 23 13.26 4.49 1.36
CA GLN A 23 13.34 3.05 1.63
C GLN A 23 12.46 2.26 0.64
N ILE A 24 12.70 2.47 -0.65
CA ILE A 24 11.91 1.86 -1.71
C ILE A 24 12.38 0.42 -1.91
N ARG A 25 11.44 -0.54 -1.86
CA ARG A 25 11.72 -1.95 -2.15
C ARG A 25 12.32 -2.13 -3.56
N PRO A 26 13.31 -3.02 -3.76
CA PRO A 26 13.91 -3.27 -5.07
C PRO A 26 12.92 -3.57 -6.20
N ALA A 27 11.88 -4.36 -5.91
CA ALA A 27 10.82 -4.66 -6.89
C ALA A 27 10.03 -3.41 -7.29
N THR A 28 9.66 -2.56 -6.32
CA THR A 28 8.98 -1.29 -6.57
C THR A 28 9.87 -0.35 -7.38
N TRP A 29 11.15 -0.25 -7.06
CA TRP A 29 12.08 0.56 -7.87
C TRP A 29 12.14 0.09 -9.32
N SER A 30 12.31 -1.23 -9.55
CA SER A 30 12.41 -1.79 -10.90
C SER A 30 11.17 -1.51 -11.75
N GLU A 31 10.00 -1.46 -11.14
CA GLU A 31 8.73 -1.19 -11.84
C GLU A 31 8.52 0.30 -12.11
N TRP A 32 8.87 1.16 -11.14
CA TRP A 32 8.48 2.58 -11.15
C TRP A 32 9.57 3.52 -11.66
N ALA A 33 10.86 3.18 -11.52
CA ALA A 33 11.95 4.02 -12.01
C ALA A 33 11.87 4.37 -13.50
N PRO A 34 11.50 3.43 -14.41
CA PRO A 34 11.33 3.76 -15.83
C PRO A 34 10.22 4.77 -16.11
N THR A 35 9.19 4.86 -15.25
CA THR A 35 8.02 5.74 -15.44
C THR A 35 8.33 7.22 -15.21
N VAL A 36 9.44 7.50 -14.50
CA VAL A 36 9.90 8.85 -14.15
C VAL A 36 11.36 9.09 -14.57
N GLU A 37 11.90 8.22 -15.42
CA GLU A 37 13.28 8.28 -15.94
C GLU A 37 14.34 8.38 -14.83
N ALA A 38 14.08 7.77 -13.68
CA ALA A 38 15.00 7.73 -12.54
C ALA A 38 16.09 6.65 -12.76
N SER A 39 17.33 6.96 -12.41
CA SER A 39 18.48 6.13 -12.77
C SER A 39 19.25 5.55 -11.57
N ASP A 40 19.22 6.20 -10.41
CA ASP A 40 19.92 5.75 -9.21
C ASP A 40 19.00 5.79 -7.98
N PRO A 41 18.74 4.64 -7.31
CA PRO A 41 17.90 4.63 -6.12
C PRO A 41 18.53 5.32 -4.90
N PHE A 42 19.84 5.59 -4.90
CA PHE A 42 20.53 6.29 -3.82
C PHE A 42 20.69 7.79 -4.09
N ASP A 43 20.42 8.25 -5.31
CA ASP A 43 20.24 9.68 -5.60
C ASP A 43 18.92 10.17 -5.00
N SER A 44 18.99 11.25 -4.23
CA SER A 44 17.83 11.74 -3.45
C SER A 44 16.68 12.18 -4.36
N TYR A 45 16.99 12.81 -5.49
CA TYR A 45 15.99 13.29 -6.42
C TYR A 45 15.27 12.12 -7.12
N SER A 46 16.04 11.18 -7.66
CA SER A 46 15.55 9.96 -8.29
C SER A 46 14.70 9.12 -7.32
N ASN A 47 15.16 8.95 -6.08
CA ASN A 47 14.43 8.21 -5.06
C ASN A 47 13.08 8.87 -4.72
N VAL A 48 13.05 10.20 -4.57
CA VAL A 48 11.80 10.94 -4.30
C VAL A 48 10.83 10.88 -5.49
N LEU A 49 11.33 10.96 -6.73
CA LEU A 49 10.48 10.84 -7.91
C LEU A 49 9.77 9.49 -7.95
N VAL A 50 10.51 8.39 -7.76
CA VAL A 50 9.94 7.03 -7.77
C VAL A 50 8.97 6.85 -6.61
N GLY A 51 9.33 7.29 -5.40
CA GLY A 51 8.47 7.20 -4.24
C GLY A 51 7.17 8.00 -4.40
N ALA A 52 7.23 9.20 -4.97
CA ALA A 52 6.06 10.02 -5.24
C ALA A 52 5.15 9.40 -6.31
N ALA A 53 5.71 8.84 -7.38
CA ALA A 53 4.95 8.14 -8.41
C ALA A 53 4.20 6.93 -7.81
N TYR A 54 4.89 6.14 -6.99
CA TYR A 54 4.29 4.97 -6.34
C TYR A 54 3.19 5.38 -5.33
N LEU A 55 3.40 6.41 -4.51
CA LEU A 55 2.38 6.93 -3.60
C LEU A 55 1.15 7.44 -4.35
N ASN A 56 1.32 8.12 -5.49
CA ASN A 56 0.20 8.57 -6.30
C ASN A 56 -0.61 7.40 -6.87
N TYR A 57 0.06 6.31 -7.27
CA TYR A 57 -0.61 5.08 -7.67
C TYR A 57 -1.42 4.44 -6.55
N LEU A 58 -0.82 4.30 -5.35
CA LEU A 58 -1.53 3.75 -4.19
C LEU A 58 -2.76 4.59 -3.86
N ARG A 59 -2.62 5.93 -3.87
CA ARG A 59 -3.73 6.87 -3.67
C ARG A 59 -4.85 6.63 -4.67
N ALA A 60 -4.53 6.49 -5.96
CA ALA A 60 -5.53 6.26 -7.00
C ALA A 60 -6.27 4.92 -6.81
N GLN A 61 -5.53 3.84 -6.55
CA GLN A 61 -6.10 2.50 -6.35
C GLN A 61 -6.99 2.41 -5.11
N LEU A 62 -6.60 3.07 -4.03
CA LEU A 62 -7.37 3.13 -2.78
C LEU A 62 -8.60 4.03 -2.91
N SER A 63 -8.47 5.17 -3.61
CA SER A 63 -9.60 6.05 -3.87
C SER A 63 -10.68 5.36 -4.70
N ALA A 64 -10.29 4.60 -5.73
CA ALA A 64 -11.20 3.78 -6.52
C ALA A 64 -11.95 2.70 -5.70
N ARG A 65 -11.42 2.34 -4.52
CA ARG A 65 -12.00 1.37 -3.58
C ARG A 65 -12.73 2.03 -2.40
N GLY A 66 -12.88 3.35 -2.39
CA GLY A 66 -13.54 4.08 -1.31
C GLY A 66 -12.72 4.18 -0.02
N LEU A 67 -11.40 4.02 -0.09
CA LEU A 67 -10.47 4.03 1.04
C LEU A 67 -9.47 5.20 0.97
N PRO A 68 -9.91 6.47 0.84
CA PRO A 68 -9.01 7.60 0.63
C PRO A 68 -8.16 7.99 1.85
N GLN A 69 -8.28 7.29 2.98
CA GLN A 69 -7.57 7.66 4.21
C GLN A 69 -6.07 7.39 4.10
N ALA A 70 -5.24 8.36 4.50
CA ALA A 70 -3.78 8.28 4.42
C ALA A 70 -3.19 7.05 5.12
N GLN A 71 -3.82 6.56 6.19
CA GLN A 71 -3.41 5.34 6.89
C GLN A 71 -3.39 4.10 5.97
N TRP A 72 -4.33 3.96 5.04
CA TRP A 72 -4.35 2.82 4.11
C TRP A 72 -3.23 2.90 3.08
N MET A 73 -2.84 4.12 2.70
CA MET A 73 -1.70 4.35 1.82
C MET A 73 -0.39 3.94 2.51
N LEU A 74 -0.20 4.29 3.79
CA LEU A 74 0.97 3.87 4.56
C LEU A 74 1.05 2.35 4.71
N VAL A 75 -0.07 1.70 5.03
CA VAL A 75 -0.14 0.24 5.14
C VAL A 75 0.16 -0.43 3.80
N ALA A 76 -0.38 0.08 2.69
CA ALA A 76 -0.11 -0.45 1.36
C ALA A 76 1.33 -0.21 0.90
N TYR A 77 1.92 0.94 1.24
CA TYR A 77 3.33 1.23 0.98
C TYR A 77 4.23 0.17 1.66
N ASN A 78 3.92 -0.13 2.92
CA ASN A 78 4.67 -1.06 3.75
C ASN A 78 4.48 -2.53 3.38
N TRP A 79 3.24 -3.02 3.36
CA TRP A 79 2.93 -4.43 3.13
C TRP A 79 2.80 -4.81 1.66
N GLY A 80 2.64 -3.83 0.79
CA GLY A 80 2.32 -4.01 -0.62
C GLY A 80 0.80 -3.95 -0.84
N PRO A 81 0.35 -3.35 -1.95
CA PRO A 81 -1.07 -3.12 -2.25
C PRO A 81 -1.86 -4.42 -2.32
N ASP A 82 -1.34 -5.47 -2.96
CA ASP A 82 -2.05 -6.74 -3.14
C ASP A 82 -2.40 -7.40 -1.80
N LYS A 83 -1.45 -7.43 -0.85
CA LYS A 83 -1.71 -7.97 0.49
C LYS A 83 -2.80 -7.19 1.23
N VAL A 84 -2.82 -5.87 1.05
CA VAL A 84 -3.84 -5.00 1.66
C VAL A 84 -5.19 -5.22 1.01
N PHE A 85 -5.26 -5.28 -0.32
CA PHE A 85 -6.50 -5.51 -1.06
C PHE A 85 -7.08 -6.89 -0.74
N ASP A 86 -6.27 -7.94 -0.77
CA ASP A 86 -6.68 -9.28 -0.36
C ASP A 86 -7.20 -9.30 1.09
N HIS A 87 -6.53 -8.61 2.01
CA HIS A 87 -6.96 -8.54 3.41
C HIS A 87 -8.33 -7.87 3.54
N LEU A 88 -8.54 -6.77 2.82
CA LEU A 88 -9.78 -6.01 2.82
C LEU A 88 -10.93 -6.77 2.16
N GLU A 89 -10.68 -7.45 1.04
CA GLU A 89 -11.67 -8.28 0.36
C GLU A 89 -12.14 -9.44 1.25
N ARG A 90 -11.21 -10.10 1.97
CA ARG A 90 -11.56 -11.15 2.96
C ARG A 90 -12.38 -10.63 4.15
N ARG A 91 -12.21 -9.37 4.55
CA ARG A 91 -13.03 -8.74 5.62
C ARG A 91 -14.36 -8.19 5.11
N GLY A 92 -14.43 -7.70 3.87
CA GLY A 92 -15.64 -7.21 3.22
C GLY A 92 -16.57 -8.31 2.70
N GLY A 93 -16.02 -9.49 2.37
CA GLY A 93 -16.75 -10.64 1.83
C GLY A 93 -17.67 -11.38 2.82
N ARG A 94 -17.71 -11.00 4.11
CA ARG A 94 -18.57 -11.61 5.14
C ARG A 94 -19.71 -10.72 5.65
N GLY A 95 -20.13 -9.70 4.90
CA GLY A 95 -21.18 -8.82 5.39
C GLY A 95 -21.86 -7.92 4.36
N ARG A 96 -22.65 -8.50 3.45
CA ARG A 96 -23.98 -7.99 3.02
C ARG A 96 -24.55 -8.84 1.89
N ARG A 97 -25.34 -9.85 2.28
CA ARG A 97 -26.59 -10.17 1.60
C ARG A 97 -27.67 -10.07 2.67
N LEU A 98 -28.14 -8.85 2.93
CA LEU A 98 -29.42 -8.68 3.59
C LEU A 98 -30.46 -9.05 2.54
N ASP A 99 -30.91 -10.29 2.56
CA ASP A 99 -32.10 -10.73 1.84
C ASP A 99 -33.30 -9.96 2.40
N PRO A 100 -33.98 -9.09 1.63
CA PRO A 100 -35.11 -8.30 2.14
C PRO A 100 -36.42 -9.12 2.18
N ALA A 101 -36.37 -10.44 2.00
CA ALA A 101 -37.55 -11.27 1.82
C ALA A 101 -37.82 -12.18 3.03
N ARG A 102 -38.26 -11.60 4.16
CA ARG A 102 -39.21 -12.24 5.09
C ARG A 102 -40.09 -11.19 5.76
N ARG A 103 -41.17 -10.82 5.06
CA ARG A 103 -42.44 -10.51 5.70
C ARG A 103 -43.17 -11.84 5.89
N HIS A 104 -43.55 -12.17 7.12
CA HIS A 104 -44.81 -12.81 7.50
C HIS A 104 -44.94 -12.72 9.03
#